data_AF-A0A6G3X3W5-F1
#
_entry.id   AF-A0A6G3X3W5-F1
#
_cell.length_a   1.000
_cell.length_b   1.000
_cell.length_c   1.000
_cell.angle_alpha   90.00
_cell.angle_beta   90.00
_cell.angle_gamma   90.00
#
_symmetry.space_group_name_H-M   'P 1'
#
loop_
_entity.id
_entity.type
_entity.pdbx_description
1 polymer ?
#
loop_
_entity_poly.entity_id
_entity_poly.type
_entity_poly.pdbx_seq_one_letter_code
_entity_poly.pdbx_strand_id
1 'polypeptide(L)'
;DSGFRDDAAEKEIELVQQVVTEVRRFRNDQGLQPGQKVPAELTLTGTALAPHEAAIRQLLRLQPAGDGFQATASLPVAGATVALDLSGTIDVAAERKRLTKDLEA
;
A
#
# COMPACT_ATOMS: atom_id res chain seq x y z
N ASP A 1 24.87 -14.30 -26.25
CA ASP A 1 25.11 -13.48 -25.06
C ASP A 1 23.90 -13.59 -24.12
N SER A 2 23.77 -14.74 -23.46
CA SER A 2 22.57 -15.18 -22.74
C SER A 2 22.88 -15.72 -21.34
N GLY A 3 24.12 -15.57 -20.88
CA GLY A 3 24.58 -16.13 -19.60
C GLY A 3 24.06 -15.42 -18.35
N PHE A 4 23.47 -14.22 -18.51
CA PHE A 4 22.93 -13.40 -17.42
C PHE A 4 21.41 -13.33 -17.40
N ARG A 5 20.71 -14.03 -18.31
CA ARG A 5 19.24 -14.06 -18.31
C ARG A 5 18.75 -15.12 -17.36
N ASP A 6 17.86 -14.70 -16.47
CA ASP A 6 17.15 -15.58 -15.55
C ASP A 6 15.66 -15.19 -15.62
N ASP A 7 14.94 -15.87 -16.49
CA ASP A 7 13.51 -15.61 -16.73
C ASP A 7 12.66 -15.77 -15.46
N ALA A 8 13.11 -16.57 -14.49
CA ALA A 8 12.40 -16.74 -13.23
C ALA A 8 12.60 -15.51 -12.33
N ALA A 9 13.85 -15.05 -12.20
CA ALA A 9 14.17 -13.83 -11.45
C ALA A 9 13.53 -12.58 -12.08
N GLU A 10 13.51 -12.50 -13.41
CA GLU A 10 12.86 -11.39 -14.14
C GLU A 10 11.36 -11.32 -13.79
N LYS A 11 10.64 -12.44 -13.89
CA LYS A 11 9.22 -12.52 -13.52
C LYS A 11 8.98 -12.19 -12.05
N GLU A 12 9.85 -12.64 -11.15
CA GLU A 12 9.76 -12.35 -9.72
C GLU A 12 9.82 -10.84 -9.46
N ILE A 13 10.76 -10.14 -10.11
CA ILE A 13 10.92 -8.69 -9.98
C ILE A 13 9.77 -7.92 -10.67
N GLU A 14 9.24 -8.41 -11.79
CA GLU A 14 8.04 -7.84 -12.42
C GLU A 14 6.84 -7.84 -11.45
N LEU A 15 6.64 -8.92 -10.69
CA LEU A 15 5.58 -8.98 -9.68
C LEU A 15 5.79 -7.94 -8.57
N VAL A 16 7.04 -7.76 -8.09
CA VAL A 16 7.36 -6.71 -7.10
C VAL A 16 7.04 -5.32 -7.67
N GLN A 17 7.43 -5.04 -8.91
CA GLN A 17 7.14 -3.77 -9.58
C GLN A 17 5.63 -3.53 -9.73
N GLN A 18 4.85 -4.57 -10.06
CA GLN A 18 3.40 -4.48 -10.17
C GLN A 18 2.77 -4.07 -8.83
N VAL A 19 3.13 -4.76 -7.72
CA VAL A 19 2.64 -4.41 -6.38
C VAL A 19 3.01 -2.98 -6.01
N VAL A 20 4.26 -2.58 -6.24
CA VAL A 20 4.73 -1.23 -5.91
C VAL A 20 3.99 -0.17 -6.71
N THR A 21 3.75 -0.41 -8.00
CA THR A 21 3.06 0.52 -8.89
C THR A 21 1.60 0.69 -8.48
N GLU A 22 0.87 -0.41 -8.29
CA GLU A 22 -0.55 -0.37 -7.93
C GLU A 22 -0.77 0.29 -6.56
N VAL A 23 0.05 -0.05 -5.55
CA VAL A 23 -0.10 0.59 -4.23
C VAL A 23 0.27 2.07 -4.27
N ARG A 24 1.29 2.49 -5.04
CA ARG A 24 1.61 3.92 -5.21
C ARG A 24 0.49 4.68 -5.88
N ARG A 25 -0.08 4.12 -6.94
CA ARG A 25 -1.24 4.68 -7.64
C ARG A 25 -2.39 4.86 -6.67
N PHE A 26 -2.76 3.81 -5.94
CA PHE A 26 -3.82 3.88 -4.95
C PHE A 26 -3.55 4.96 -3.90
N ARG A 27 -2.35 5.01 -3.33
CA ARG A 27 -1.99 6.03 -2.35
C ARG A 27 -2.16 7.46 -2.90
N ASN A 28 -1.78 7.69 -4.15
CA ASN A 28 -1.97 8.98 -4.81
C ASN A 28 -3.47 9.29 -5.02
N ASP A 29 -4.25 8.30 -5.45
CA ASP A 29 -5.70 8.44 -5.65
C ASP A 29 -6.42 8.72 -4.31
N GLN A 30 -5.86 8.28 -3.18
CA GLN A 30 -6.32 8.63 -1.83
C GLN A 30 -5.76 9.96 -1.28
N GLY A 31 -5.02 10.72 -2.10
CA GLY A 31 -4.49 12.04 -1.72
C GLY A 31 -3.32 12.00 -0.73
N LEU A 32 -2.65 10.85 -0.56
CA LEU A 32 -1.54 10.72 0.37
C LEU A 32 -0.29 11.40 -0.15
N GLN A 33 0.42 12.07 0.77
CA GLN A 33 1.72 12.65 0.43
C GLN A 33 2.75 11.54 0.12
N PRO A 34 3.67 11.73 -0.83
CA PRO A 34 4.64 10.69 -1.23
C PRO A 34 5.48 10.11 -0.08
N GLY A 35 5.79 10.93 0.93
CA GLY A 35 6.58 10.52 2.11
C GLY A 35 5.75 10.02 3.29
N GLN A 36 4.41 10.12 3.24
CA GLN A 36 3.54 9.78 4.36
C GLN A 36 3.63 8.29 4.68
N LYS A 37 3.93 7.94 5.93
CA LYS A 37 3.92 6.54 6.36
C LYS A 37 2.49 6.08 6.64
N VAL A 38 2.18 4.84 6.28
CA VAL A 38 0.83 4.27 6.43
C VAL A 38 0.94 2.89 7.09
N PRO A 39 0.21 2.61 8.17
CA PRO A 39 0.14 1.26 8.74
C PRO A 39 -0.48 0.27 7.74
N ALA A 40 0.12 -0.92 7.63
CA ALA A 40 -0.31 -1.92 6.66
C ALA A 40 -0.04 -3.36 7.11
N GLU A 41 -0.97 -4.22 6.73
CA GLU A 41 -0.82 -5.67 6.75
C GLU A 41 -0.62 -6.18 5.31
N LEU A 42 0.36 -7.07 5.13
CA LEU A 42 0.71 -7.66 3.83
C LEU A 42 0.51 -9.16 3.92
N THR A 43 -0.44 -9.69 3.16
CA THR A 43 -0.62 -11.13 2.99
C THR A 43 0.13 -11.57 1.74
N LEU A 44 1.32 -12.15 1.93
CA LEU A 44 2.23 -12.56 0.84
C LEU A 44 2.45 -14.08 0.77
N THR A 45 1.93 -14.85 1.72
CA THR A 45 2.12 -16.30 1.80
C THR A 45 1.68 -16.99 0.51
N GLY A 46 2.51 -17.89 -0.02
CA GLY A 46 2.24 -18.60 -1.28
C GLY A 46 2.56 -17.80 -2.54
N THR A 47 3.14 -16.60 -2.43
CA THR A 47 3.58 -15.78 -3.57
C THR A 47 5.12 -15.70 -3.63
N ALA A 48 5.66 -15.36 -4.81
CA ALA A 48 7.08 -15.03 -4.97
C ALA A 48 7.48 -13.72 -4.27
N LEU A 49 6.53 -12.98 -3.68
CA LEU A 49 6.76 -11.69 -3.04
C LEU A 49 7.20 -11.80 -1.58
N ALA A 50 6.95 -12.95 -0.92
CA ALA A 50 7.24 -13.12 0.51
C ALA A 50 8.70 -12.79 0.89
N PRO A 51 9.74 -13.19 0.13
CA PRO A 51 11.12 -12.79 0.41
C PRO A 51 11.38 -11.28 0.31
N HIS A 52 10.50 -10.53 -0.37
CA HIS A 52 10.67 -9.10 -0.67
C HIS A 52 9.89 -8.17 0.26
N GLU A 53 9.21 -8.69 1.29
CA GLU A 53 8.31 -7.90 2.14
C GLU A 53 8.97 -6.62 2.68
N ALA A 54 10.20 -6.73 3.18
CA ALA A 54 10.94 -5.58 3.72
C ALA A 54 11.17 -4.49 2.67
N ALA A 55 11.57 -4.88 1.45
CA ALA A 55 11.79 -3.95 0.35
C ALA A 55 10.47 -3.31 -0.11
N ILE A 56 9.39 -4.10 -0.23
CA ILE A 56 8.05 -3.63 -0.57
C ILE A 56 7.60 -2.57 0.44
N ARG A 57 7.69 -2.85 1.74
CA ARG A 57 7.34 -1.89 2.81
C ARG A 57 8.17 -0.61 2.72
N GLN A 58 9.47 -0.72 2.49
CA GLN A 58 10.37 0.43 2.37
C GLN A 58 9.99 1.33 1.17
N LEU A 59 9.75 0.73 0.00
CA LEU A 59 9.41 1.44 -1.25
C LEU A 59 8.03 2.10 -1.21
N LEU A 60 7.11 1.56 -0.41
CA LEU A 60 5.72 2.00 -0.28
C LEU A 60 5.44 2.83 0.98
N ARG A 61 6.46 3.09 1.81
CA ARG A 61 6.33 3.79 3.09
C ARG A 61 5.30 3.13 4.02
N LEU A 62 5.26 1.80 4.01
CA LEU A 62 4.34 1.05 4.85
C LEU A 62 4.99 0.71 6.19
N GLN A 63 4.25 0.93 7.26
CA GLN A 63 4.63 0.49 8.60
C GLN A 63 3.90 -0.81 8.93
N PRO A 64 4.45 -1.68 9.79
CA PRO A 64 3.68 -2.80 10.33
C PRO A 64 2.36 -2.33 10.94
N ALA A 65 1.33 -3.16 10.84
CA ALA A 65 0.10 -2.97 11.61
C ALA A 65 0.45 -2.92 13.10
N GLY A 66 0.02 -1.84 13.77
CA GLY A 66 0.19 -1.67 15.22
C GLY A 66 -1.09 -2.01 15.98
N ASP A 67 -1.05 -1.80 17.29
CA ASP A 67 -2.24 -1.92 18.13
C ASP A 67 -3.34 -0.97 17.65
N GLY A 68 -4.54 -1.51 17.47
CA GLY A 68 -5.68 -0.73 16.97
C GLY A 68 -5.72 -0.52 15.46
N PHE A 69 -4.85 -1.18 14.67
CA PHE A 69 -4.95 -1.19 13.20
C PHE A 69 -6.37 -1.54 12.75
N GLN A 70 -6.92 -0.72 11.86
CA GLN A 70 -8.19 -0.99 11.19
C GLN A 70 -7.98 -0.88 9.68
N ALA A 71 -8.13 -2.00 8.97
CA ALA A 71 -8.07 -1.98 7.51
C ALA A 71 -9.25 -1.15 6.96
N THR A 72 -8.97 0.07 6.51
CA THR A 72 -9.96 0.92 5.85
C THR A 72 -9.93 0.75 4.33
N ALA A 73 -8.87 0.15 3.80
CA ALA A 73 -8.74 -0.24 2.40
C ALA A 73 -7.99 -1.56 2.25
N SER A 74 -8.30 -2.33 1.21
CA SER A 74 -7.63 -3.60 0.89
C SER A 74 -7.43 -3.73 -0.61
N LEU A 75 -6.21 -4.08 -1.02
CA LEU A 75 -5.80 -4.16 -2.41
C LEU A 75 -5.29 -5.56 -2.75
N PRO A 76 -6.07 -6.39 -3.46
CA PRO A 76 -5.55 -7.61 -4.06
C PRO A 76 -4.69 -7.26 -5.28
N VAL A 77 -3.43 -7.71 -5.30
CA VAL A 77 -2.48 -7.45 -6.39
C VAL A 77 -1.44 -8.56 -6.48
N ALA A 78 -1.19 -9.10 -7.68
CA ALA A 78 -0.17 -10.13 -7.92
C ALA A 78 -0.27 -11.37 -6.99
N GLY A 79 -1.49 -11.76 -6.61
CA GLY A 79 -1.75 -12.85 -5.67
C GLY A 79 -1.53 -12.49 -4.19
N ALA A 80 -0.99 -11.31 -3.90
CA ALA A 80 -0.91 -10.73 -2.57
C ALA A 80 -2.14 -9.89 -2.23
N THR A 81 -2.31 -9.59 -0.94
CA THR A 81 -3.27 -8.58 -0.46
C THR A 81 -2.52 -7.55 0.40
N VAL A 82 -2.73 -6.27 0.12
CA VAL A 82 -2.19 -5.15 0.91
C VAL A 82 -3.34 -4.41 1.58
N ALA A 83 -3.48 -4.58 2.90
CA ALA A 83 -4.47 -3.86 3.69
C ALA A 83 -3.83 -2.60 4.28
N LEU A 84 -4.52 -1.46 4.15
CA LEU A 84 -4.05 -0.14 4.59
C LEU A 84 -5.02 0.46 5.60
N ASP A 85 -4.47 1.08 6.64
CA ASP A 85 -5.22 1.94 7.54
C ASP A 85 -4.99 3.41 7.15
N LEU A 86 -6.02 4.01 6.55
CA LEU A 86 -6.03 5.39 6.10
C LEU A 86 -6.75 6.30 7.11
N SER A 87 -7.19 5.79 8.26
CA SER A 87 -7.95 6.61 9.22
C SER A 87 -7.13 7.80 9.74
N GLY A 88 -5.81 7.67 9.85
CA GLY A 88 -4.90 8.74 10.25
C GLY A 88 -4.56 9.76 9.16
N THR A 89 -5.14 9.63 7.96
CA THR A 89 -4.81 10.51 6.81
C THR A 89 -5.78 11.67 6.68
N ILE A 90 -6.96 11.56 7.29
CA ILE A 90 -8.03 12.57 7.24
C ILE A 90 -8.02 13.39 8.53
N ASP A 91 -7.99 14.73 8.41
CA ASP A 91 -8.31 15.61 9.54
C ASP A 91 -9.82 15.57 9.81
N VAL A 92 -10.22 14.64 10.70
CA VAL A 92 -11.63 14.41 11.05
C VAL A 92 -12.30 15.67 11.60
N ALA A 93 -11.56 16.55 12.27
CA ALA A 93 -12.13 17.78 12.83
C ALA A 93 -12.43 18.79 11.72
N ALA A 94 -11.50 18.99 10.79
CA ALA A 94 -11.69 19.83 9.62
C ALA A 94 -12.81 19.28 8.73
N GLU A 95 -12.84 17.96 8.50
CA GLU A 95 -13.84 17.32 7.66
C GLU A 95 -15.25 17.41 8.28
N ARG A 96 -15.37 17.18 9.60
CA ARG A 96 -16.63 17.40 10.32
C ARG A 96 -17.12 18.83 10.17
N LYS A 97 -16.24 19.82 10.35
CA LYS A 97 -16.59 21.24 10.22
C LYS A 97 -17.09 21.57 8.81
N ARG A 98 -16.45 21.03 7.76
CA ARG A 98 -16.88 21.19 6.37
C ARG A 98 -18.27 20.59 6.15
N LEU A 99 -18.48 19.34 6.54
CA LEU A 99 -19.75 18.64 6.39
C LEU A 99 -20.90 19.31 7.17
N THR A 100 -20.63 19.85 8.36
CA THR A 100 -21.62 20.63 9.11
C THR A 100 -22.02 21.91 8.36
N LYS A 101 -21.04 22.63 7.79
CA LYS A 101 -21.33 23.81 6.97
C LYS A 101 -22.16 23.46 5.72
N ASP A 102 -21.82 22.36 5.04
CA ASP A 102 -22.52 21.89 3.84
C ASP A 102 -23.96 21.46 4.17
N LEU A 103 -24.22 20.95 5.37
CA LEU A 103 -25.56 20.55 5.82
C LEU A 103 -26.48 21.75 6.18
N GLU A 104 -25.90 22.86 6.61
CA GLU A 104 -26.63 24.09 6.98
C GLU A 104 -26.96 25.00 5.78
N ALA A 105 -26.42 24.69 4.59
CA ALA A 105 -26.62 25.43 3.33
C ALA A 105 -27.85 24.96 2.55
#